data_AF-A0A9D2ISV0-F1
#
_entry.id   AF-A0A9D2ISV0-F1
#
_cell.length_a   1.000
_cell.length_b   1.000
_cell.length_c   1.000
_cell.angle_alpha   90.00
_cell.angle_beta   90.00
_cell.angle_gamma   90.00
#
_symmetry.space_group_name_H-M   'P 1'
#
loop_
_entity.id
_entity.type
_entity.pdbx_description
1 polymer ?
#
loop_
_entity_poly.entity_id
_entity_poly.type
_entity_poly.pdbx_seq_one_letter_code
_entity_poly.pdbx_strand_id
1 'polypeptide(L)'
;MEKKEIGFHFRCTKEEGARIRKAAKEEGITESEYLRRQALRETPRMPPEITQLLADLRLNDLKIGVNINQIARACNGKRFLTQSEYQRLVRYLVSIEERYQNLTEKLEQGSYSHGGHQVIAD
;
A
#
# COMPACT_ATOMS: atom_id res chain seq x y z
N MET A 1 7.08 19.91 17.00
CA MET A 1 5.63 19.71 17.17
C MET A 1 5.16 20.54 18.34
N GLU A 2 4.05 21.26 18.19
CA GLU A 2 3.40 21.92 19.33
C GLU A 2 2.97 20.89 20.37
N LYS A 3 3.06 21.27 21.65
CA LYS A 3 2.69 20.41 22.77
C LYS A 3 1.16 20.28 22.81
N LYS A 4 0.66 19.05 22.93
CA LYS A 4 -0.78 18.77 23.05
C LYS A 4 -1.22 19.07 24.49
N GLU A 5 -1.75 20.26 24.75
CA GLU A 5 -2.07 20.75 26.11
C GLU A 5 -3.54 20.56 26.53
N ILE A 6 -4.46 20.44 25.56
CA ILE A 6 -5.91 20.33 25.82
C ILE A 6 -6.35 18.87 25.78
N GLY A 7 -7.01 18.41 26.87
CA GLY A 7 -7.62 17.09 26.98
C GLY A 7 -9.13 17.11 26.70
N PHE A 8 -9.63 16.09 26.01
CA PHE A 8 -11.07 15.86 25.80
C PHE A 8 -11.51 14.63 26.58
N HIS A 9 -12.58 14.76 27.36
CA HIS A 9 -13.23 13.65 28.04
C HIS A 9 -14.65 13.47 27.50
N PHE A 10 -15.01 12.24 27.15
CA PHE A 10 -16.37 11.88 26.74
C PHE A 10 -16.78 10.58 27.40
N ARG A 11 -18.09 10.40 27.61
CA ARG A 11 -18.66 9.17 28.14
C ARG A 11 -19.04 8.26 26.98
N CYS A 12 -18.76 6.97 27.13
CA CYS A 12 -19.18 5.94 26.18
C CYS A 12 -19.65 4.70 26.95
N THR A 13 -20.41 3.85 26.25
CA THR A 13 -20.76 2.52 26.72
C THR A 13 -19.55 1.60 26.69
N LYS A 14 -19.64 0.46 27.39
CA LYS A 14 -18.58 -0.57 27.37
C LYS A 14 -18.30 -1.08 25.95
N GLU A 15 -19.35 -1.22 25.14
CA GLU A 15 -19.24 -1.70 23.77
C GLU A 15 -18.54 -0.69 22.86
N GLU A 16 -18.90 0.59 22.94
CA GLU A 16 -18.23 1.66 22.20
C GLU A 16 -16.75 1.76 22.58
N GLY A 17 -16.42 1.71 23.87
CA GLY A 17 -15.03 1.71 24.34
C GLY A 17 -14.22 0.51 23.81
N ALA A 18 -14.83 -0.69 23.79
CA ALA A 18 -14.19 -1.87 23.23
C ALA A 18 -13.95 -1.74 21.72
N ARG A 19 -14.90 -1.17 20.98
CA ARG A 19 -14.77 -0.90 19.54
C ARG A 19 -13.64 0.10 19.24
N ILE A 20 -13.57 1.20 20.00
CA ILE A 20 -12.50 2.22 19.84
C ILE A 20 -11.14 1.59 20.12
N ARG A 21 -11.00 0.84 21.21
CA ARG A 21 -9.75 0.17 21.57
C ARG A 21 -9.31 -0.83 20.52
N LYS A 22 -10.25 -1.63 20.00
CA LYS A 22 -9.97 -2.60 18.93
C LYS A 22 -9.50 -1.89 17.66
N ALA A 23 -10.20 -0.85 17.21
CA ALA A 23 -9.85 -0.13 15.99
C ALA A 23 -8.49 0.59 16.10
N ALA A 24 -8.21 1.23 17.25
CA ALA A 24 -6.91 1.83 17.51
C ALA A 24 -5.77 0.79 17.50
N LYS A 25 -6.02 -0.40 18.08
CA LYS A 25 -5.07 -1.52 18.05
C LYS A 25 -4.83 -2.05 16.63
N GLU A 26 -5.88 -2.20 15.83
CA GLU A 26 -5.78 -2.63 14.43
C GLU A 26 -4.98 -1.63 13.58
N GLU A 27 -5.07 -0.33 13.88
CA GLU A 27 -4.25 0.72 13.25
C GLU A 27 -2.86 0.92 13.89
N GLY A 28 -2.53 0.20 14.97
CA GLY A 28 -1.24 0.32 15.66
C GLY A 28 -1.01 1.68 16.35
N ILE A 29 -2.08 2.39 16.71
CA ILE A 29 -2.03 3.73 17.31
C ILE A 29 -2.78 3.78 18.66
N THR A 30 -2.58 4.85 19.43
CA THR A 30 -3.32 5.06 20.69
C THR A 30 -4.79 5.41 20.44
N GLU A 31 -5.67 5.09 21.39
CA GLU A 31 -7.10 5.46 21.33
C GLU A 31 -7.30 6.97 21.06
N SER A 32 -6.51 7.83 21.72
CA SER A 32 -6.53 9.28 21.55
C SER A 32 -6.07 9.75 20.17
N GLU A 33 -5.12 9.04 19.56
CA GLU A 33 -4.66 9.33 18.19
C GLU A 33 -5.68 8.88 17.16
N TYR A 34 -6.26 7.68 17.35
CA TYR A 34 -7.35 7.17 16.52
C TYR A 34 -8.55 8.12 16.51
N LEU A 35 -9.05 8.49 17.68
CA LEU A 35 -10.20 9.40 17.81
C LEU A 35 -9.94 10.76 17.20
N ARG A 36 -8.73 11.31 17.37
CA ARG A 36 -8.32 12.56 16.74
C ARG A 36 -8.37 12.47 15.22
N ARG A 37 -7.80 11.41 14.62
CA ARG A 37 -7.81 11.22 13.16
C ARG A 37 -9.24 11.14 12.62
N GLN A 38 -10.09 10.38 13.30
CA GLN A 38 -11.50 10.24 12.92
C GLN A 38 -12.26 11.56 13.05
N ALA A 39 -12.07 12.31 14.15
CA ALA A 39 -12.76 13.58 14.40
C ALA A 39 -12.29 14.72 13.48
N LEU A 40 -10.99 14.77 13.17
CA LEU A 40 -10.38 15.78 12.31
C LEU A 40 -10.37 15.39 10.82
N ARG A 41 -10.87 14.19 10.49
CA ARG A 41 -10.79 13.59 9.15
C ARG A 41 -9.37 13.62 8.58
N GLU A 42 -8.38 13.43 9.45
CA GLU A 42 -7.01 13.19 9.01
C GLU A 42 -6.98 11.79 8.40
N THR A 43 -7.29 11.69 7.10
CA THR A 43 -7.02 10.47 6.34
C THR A 43 -5.56 10.10 6.55
N PRO A 44 -5.24 8.87 6.96
CA PRO A 44 -3.87 8.41 6.96
C PRO A 44 -3.31 8.64 5.56
N ARG A 45 -2.41 9.61 5.42
CA ARG A 45 -1.70 9.78 4.16
C ARG A 45 -0.76 8.60 4.08
N MET A 46 -0.90 7.79 3.03
CA MET A 46 0.16 6.83 2.73
C MET A 46 1.48 7.59 2.60
N PRO A 47 2.58 7.05 3.14
CA PRO A 47 3.89 7.66 3.01
C PRO A 47 4.16 8.09 1.56
N PRO A 48 4.73 9.29 1.33
CA PRO A 48 5.02 9.79 -0.01
C PRO A 48 5.80 8.78 -0.86
N GLU A 49 6.69 8.02 -0.24
CA GLU A 49 7.51 6.99 -0.87
C GLU A 49 6.65 5.84 -1.41
N ILE A 50 5.65 5.39 -0.65
CA ILE A 50 4.70 4.34 -1.08
C ILE A 50 3.79 4.87 -2.18
N THR A 51 3.32 6.12 -2.05
CA THR A 51 2.47 6.77 -3.05
C THR A 51 3.19 6.90 -4.39
N GLN A 52 4.46 7.32 -4.38
CA GLN A 52 5.28 7.42 -5.58
C GLN A 52 5.54 6.04 -6.19
N LEU A 53 5.86 5.04 -5.37
CA LEU A 53 6.10 3.68 -5.84
C LEU A 53 4.88 3.07 -6.54
N LEU A 54 3.67 3.30 -6.01
CA LEU A 54 2.43 2.87 -6.65
C LEU A 54 2.16 3.60 -7.97
N ALA A 55 2.48 4.89 -8.04
CA ALA A 55 2.36 5.66 -9.28
C ALA A 55 3.31 5.12 -10.37
N ASP A 56 4.56 4.82 -9.98
CA ASP A 56 5.56 4.24 -10.88
C ASP A 56 5.17 2.84 -11.34
N LEU A 57 4.66 1.99 -10.44
CA LEU A 57 4.15 0.66 -10.77
C LEU A 57 3.04 0.76 -11.82
N ARG A 58 2.03 1.62 -11.57
CA ARG A 58 0.91 1.85 -12.50
C ARG A 58 1.39 2.30 -13.88
N LEU A 59 2.30 3.27 -13.94
CA LEU A 59 2.82 3.79 -15.21
C LEU A 59 3.53 2.70 -16.01
N ASN A 60 4.25 1.84 -15.32
CA ASN A 60 4.97 0.72 -15.91
C ASN A 60 4.06 -0.38 -16.43
N ASP A 61 3.06 -0.78 -15.65
CA ASP A 61 2.06 -1.76 -16.06
C ASP A 61 1.31 -1.27 -17.30
N LEU A 62 1.00 0.03 -17.38
CA LEU A 62 0.41 0.64 -18.57
C LEU A 62 1.32 0.51 -19.80
N LYS A 63 2.61 0.80 -19.66
CA LYS A 63 3.59 0.66 -20.76
C LYS A 63 3.71 -0.78 -21.22
N ILE A 64 3.76 -1.73 -20.29
CA ILE A 64 3.81 -3.16 -20.62
C ILE A 64 2.52 -3.59 -21.32
N GLY A 65 1.36 -3.20 -20.81
CA GLY A 65 0.07 -3.51 -21.44
C GLY A 65 -0.01 -3.00 -22.88
N VAL A 66 0.48 -1.77 -23.13
CA VAL A 66 0.58 -1.23 -24.49
C VAL A 66 1.46 -2.11 -25.39
N ASN A 67 2.62 -2.55 -24.90
CA ASN A 67 3.53 -3.40 -25.68
C ASN A 67 2.96 -4.80 -25.94
N ILE A 68 2.31 -5.42 -24.94
CA ILE A 68 1.61 -6.70 -25.08
C ILE A 68 0.50 -6.57 -26.13
N ASN A 69 -0.29 -5.49 -26.08
CA ASN A 69 -1.33 -5.22 -27.06
C ASN A 69 -0.79 -5.01 -28.48
N GLN A 70 0.41 -4.45 -28.63
CA GLN A 70 1.07 -4.36 -29.93
C GLN A 70 1.48 -5.74 -30.45
N ILE A 71 2.06 -6.59 -29.60
CA ILE A 71 2.42 -7.98 -29.95
C ILE A 71 1.16 -8.77 -30.33
N ALA A 72 0.08 -8.67 -29.54
CA ALA A 72 -1.18 -9.35 -29.81
C ALA A 72 -1.77 -8.92 -31.16
N ARG A 73 -1.77 -7.62 -31.48
CA ARG A 73 -2.22 -7.12 -32.79
C ARG A 73 -1.36 -7.64 -33.93
N ALA A 74 -0.03 -7.64 -33.77
CA ALA A 74 0.88 -8.19 -34.77
C ALA A 74 0.64 -9.68 -34.99
N CYS A 75 0.47 -10.46 -33.92
CA CYS A 75 0.15 -11.88 -33.96
C CYS A 75 -1.19 -12.15 -34.65
N ASN A 76 -2.23 -11.38 -34.36
CA ASN A 76 -3.53 -11.53 -35.03
C ASN A 76 -3.43 -11.26 -36.54
N GLY A 77 -2.59 -10.30 -36.95
CA GLY A 77 -2.35 -10.01 -38.36
C GLY A 77 -1.58 -11.12 -39.09
N LYS A 78 -0.49 -11.62 -38.49
CA LYS A 78 0.41 -12.59 -39.14
C LYS A 78 0.09 -14.06 -38.86
N ARG A 79 -0.78 -14.35 -37.87
CA ARG A 79 -1.19 -15.67 -37.39
C ARG A 79 -0.09 -16.55 -36.77
N PHE A 80 1.03 -15.96 -36.36
CA PHE A 80 2.07 -16.64 -35.58
C PHE A 80 2.70 -15.69 -34.55
N LEU A 81 3.40 -16.26 -33.58
CA LEU A 81 4.22 -15.53 -32.61
C LEU A 81 5.69 -15.83 -32.92
N THR A 82 6.51 -14.79 -33.04
CA THR A 82 7.95 -14.99 -33.23
C THR A 82 8.64 -15.33 -31.91
N GLN A 83 9.78 -16.01 -31.98
CA GLN A 83 10.58 -16.32 -30.79
C GLN A 83 10.98 -15.06 -30.02
N SER A 84 11.31 -13.97 -30.71
CA SER A 84 11.70 -12.70 -30.08
C SER A 84 10.53 -12.02 -29.35
N GLU A 85 9.32 -12.08 -29.90
CA GLU A 85 8.10 -11.60 -29.23
C GLU A 85 7.76 -12.46 -28.02
N TYR A 86 7.85 -13.79 -28.14
CA TYR A 86 7.67 -14.70 -27.01
C TYR A 86 8.64 -14.37 -25.87
N GLN A 87 9.93 -14.24 -26.17
CA GLN A 87 10.95 -13.85 -25.18
C GLN A 87 10.67 -12.47 -24.57
N ARG A 88 10.10 -11.54 -25.35
CA ARG A 88 9.72 -10.21 -24.85
C ARG A 88 8.53 -10.29 -23.91
N LEU A 89 7.53 -11.13 -24.19
CA LEU A 89 6.41 -11.41 -23.28
C LEU A 89 6.88 -12.02 -21.96
N VAL A 90 7.77 -13.02 -22.02
CA VAL A 90 8.36 -13.63 -20.81
C VAL A 90 9.08 -12.59 -19.96
N ARG A 91 9.90 -11.72 -20.56
CA ARG A 91 10.57 -10.62 -19.85
C ARG A 91 9.60 -9.64 -19.21
N TYR A 92 8.46 -9.36 -19.85
CA TYR A 92 7.44 -8.50 -19.26
C TYR A 92 6.80 -9.15 -18.03
N LEU A 93 6.51 -10.46 -18.07
CA LEU A 93 5.95 -11.18 -16.92
C LEU A 93 6.92 -11.17 -15.73
N VAL A 94 8.19 -11.52 -15.96
CA VAL A 94 9.23 -11.48 -14.92
C VAL A 94 9.36 -10.07 -14.34
N SER A 95 9.39 -9.05 -15.20
CA SER A 95 9.54 -7.68 -14.74
C SER A 95 8.32 -7.13 -13.99
N ILE A 96 7.12 -7.65 -14.25
CA ILE A 96 5.94 -7.36 -13.42
C ILE A 96 6.15 -8.00 -12.04
N GLU A 97 6.45 -9.30 -12.00
CA GLU A 97 6.63 -10.05 -10.76
C GLU A 97 7.68 -9.41 -9.83
N GLU A 98 8.87 -9.09 -10.34
CA GLU A 98 9.95 -8.43 -9.60
C GLU A 98 9.50 -7.10 -8.96
N ARG A 99 8.65 -6.35 -9.66
CA ARG A 99 8.16 -5.04 -9.17
C ARG A 99 7.11 -5.19 -8.08
N TYR A 100 6.21 -6.17 -8.19
CA TYR A 100 5.26 -6.48 -7.13
C TYR A 100 5.96 -7.03 -5.88
N GLN A 101 7.02 -7.82 -6.05
CA GLN A 101 7.87 -8.26 -4.93
C GLN A 101 8.55 -7.07 -4.24
N ASN A 102 9.19 -6.17 -5.01
CA ASN A 102 9.82 -4.96 -4.44
C ASN A 102 8.83 -4.07 -3.67
N LEU A 103 7.61 -3.92 -4.19
CA LEU A 103 6.55 -3.18 -3.50
C LEU A 103 6.20 -3.85 -2.16
N THR A 104 5.99 -5.17 -2.17
CA THR A 104 5.68 -5.94 -0.96
C THR A 104 6.78 -5.80 0.09
N GLU A 105 8.04 -5.98 -0.30
CA GLU A 105 9.20 -5.83 0.60
C GLU A 105 9.26 -4.43 1.23
N LYS A 106 9.01 -3.38 0.44
CA LYS A 106 9.00 -2.00 0.94
C LYS A 106 7.82 -1.70 1.86
N LEU A 107 6.65 -2.29 1.60
CA LEU A 107 5.50 -2.19 2.49
C LEU A 107 5.77 -2.88 3.82
N GLU A 108 6.42 -4.04 3.80
CA GLU A 108 6.84 -4.76 5.01
C GLU A 108 7.87 -3.94 5.80
N GLN A 109 8.96 -3.48 5.17
CA GLN A 109 9.99 -2.65 5.80
C GLN A 109 9.45 -1.30 6.34
N GLY A 110 8.53 -0.67 5.62
CA GLY A 110 7.85 0.55 6.05
C GLY A 110 6.95 0.34 7.28
N SER A 111 6.32 -0.83 7.38
CA SER A 111 5.50 -1.22 8.53
C SER A 111 6.33 -1.42 9.80
N TYR A 112 7.57 -1.94 9.69
CA TYR A 112 8.50 -2.05 10.82
C TYR A 112 9.04 -0.70 11.31
N SER A 113 9.08 0.31 10.43
CA SER A 113 9.69 1.62 10.75
C SER A 113 8.73 2.60 11.43
N HIS A 114 7.41 2.40 11.28
CA HIS A 114 6.38 3.19 11.97
C HIS A 114 5.78 2.46 13.19
N GLY A 115 6.14 1.20 13.43
CA GLY A 115 5.75 0.40 14.59
C GLY A 115 6.69 0.57 15.77
N GLY A 116 6.85 1.79 16.28
CA GLY A 116 7.58 2.04 17.52
C GLY A 116 6.76 1.62 18.74
N HIS A 117 6.56 0.32 18.98
CA HIS A 117 6.38 -0.24 20.33
C HIS A 117 6.70 -1.74 20.32
N GLN A 118 7.72 -2.09 21.11
CA GLN A 118 8.08 -3.45 21.46
C GLN A 118 6.83 -4.20 21.93
N VAL A 119 6.52 -5.32 21.26
CA VAL A 119 5.67 -6.36 21.83
C VAL A 119 6.48 -6.96 22.98
N ILE A 120 6.24 -6.49 24.20
CA ILE A 120 6.60 -7.26 25.39
C ILE A 120 5.68 -8.47 25.36
N ALA A 121 6.26 -9.64 25.09
CA ALA A 121 5.61 -10.91 25.27
C ALA A 121 5.57 -11.20 26.78
N ASP A 122 4.36 -11.31 27.33
CA ASP A 122 4.08 -12.04 28.57
C ASP A 122 3.76 -13.51 28.22
#